data_AF-A0A966E6W2-F1
#
_entry.id   AF-A0A966E6W2-F1
#
_cell.length_a   1.000
_cell.length_b   1.000
_cell.length_c   1.000
_cell.angle_alpha   90.00
_cell.angle_beta   90.00
_cell.angle_gamma   90.00
#
_symmetry.space_group_name_H-M   'P 1'
#
loop_
_entity.id
_entity.type
_entity.pdbx_description
1 polymer ?
#
loop_
_entity_poly.entity_id
_entity_poly.type
_entity_poly.pdbx_seq_one_letter_code
_entity_poly.pdbx_strand_id
1 'polypeptide(L)'
;MVAGLISSGHHVYGAVQYETPWRLVVSLWIPAFVLLVLSALYLLWKYEGRTAGNIGRWLVLFGGVIFQTGFTIFECVYSHLLKNVLFFGGASQEFLEQLFPVPTYHLPDNLLFELTGVAQLAGFWAAWCAWCAFAQHSPHE
;
A
#
# COMPACT_ATOMS: atom_id res chain seq x y z
N MET A 1 -5.41 -8.62 4.99
CA MET A 1 -4.32 -9.19 5.83
C MET A 1 -3.07 -9.50 5.02
N VAL A 2 -3.13 -10.34 3.97
CA VAL A 2 -1.94 -10.72 3.17
C VAL A 2 -1.17 -9.51 2.61
N ALA A 3 -1.85 -8.54 1.98
CA ALA A 3 -1.20 -7.33 1.45
C ALA A 3 -0.44 -6.51 2.52
N GLY A 4 -0.97 -6.45 3.74
CA GLY A 4 -0.33 -5.77 4.86
C GLY A 4 0.92 -6.51 5.34
N LEU A 5 0.87 -7.84 5.42
CA LEU A 5 2.04 -8.66 5.79
C LEU A 5 3.18 -8.52 4.77
N ILE A 6 2.85 -8.54 3.48
CA ILE A 6 3.82 -8.32 2.39
C ILE A 6 4.45 -6.92 2.54
N SER A 7 3.63 -5.87 2.68
CA SER A 7 4.14 -4.50 2.78
C SER A 7 4.99 -4.31 4.04
N SER A 8 4.52 -4.75 5.22
CA SER A 8 5.31 -4.66 6.46
C SER A 8 6.63 -5.41 6.35
N GLY A 9 6.64 -6.64 5.84
CA GLY A 9 7.85 -7.42 5.65
C GLY A 9 8.83 -6.76 4.67
N HIS A 10 8.32 -6.22 3.57
CA HIS A 10 9.10 -5.45 2.60
C HIS A 10 9.78 -4.24 3.27
N HIS A 11 9.05 -3.45 4.06
CA HIS A 11 9.63 -2.30 4.75
C HIS A 11 10.64 -2.68 5.84
N VAL A 12 10.42 -3.78 6.57
CA VAL A 12 11.44 -4.30 7.52
C VAL A 12 12.70 -4.72 6.77
N TYR A 13 12.55 -5.50 5.70
CA TYR A 13 13.68 -5.95 4.89
C TYR A 13 14.45 -4.76 4.31
N GLY A 14 13.73 -3.80 3.73
CA GLY A 14 14.30 -2.57 3.18
C GLY A 14 14.99 -1.70 4.23
N ALA A 15 14.49 -1.66 5.47
CA ALA A 15 15.12 -0.91 6.54
C ALA A 15 16.50 -1.47 6.90
N VAL A 16 16.60 -2.81 6.99
CA VAL A 16 17.83 -3.52 7.33
C VAL A 16 18.82 -3.49 6.16
N GLN A 17 18.36 -3.82 4.95
CA GLN A 17 19.21 -3.93 3.77
C GLN A 17 19.86 -2.61 3.34
N TYR A 18 19.15 -1.49 3.53
CA TYR A 18 19.57 -0.17 3.05
C TYR A 18 19.82 0.83 4.17
N GLU A 19 19.91 0.39 5.42
CA GLU A 19 20.16 1.25 6.60
C GLU A 19 19.20 2.45 6.67
N THR A 20 17.92 2.22 6.35
CA THR A 20 16.86 3.24 6.32
C THR A 20 15.87 3.01 7.48
N PRO A 21 16.22 3.35 8.73
CA PRO A 21 15.45 2.97 9.92
C PRO A 21 14.03 3.54 9.94
N TRP A 22 13.76 4.63 9.22
CA TRP A 22 12.41 5.19 9.09
C TRP A 22 11.41 4.19 8.46
N ARG A 23 11.87 3.26 7.63
CA ARG A 23 11.01 2.19 7.05
C ARG A 23 10.47 1.25 8.13
N LEU A 24 11.15 1.10 9.27
CA LEU A 24 10.62 0.34 10.40
C LEU A 24 9.35 0.97 10.95
N VAL A 25 9.30 2.32 11.06
CA VAL A 25 8.08 3.02 11.47
C VAL A 25 6.95 2.71 10.48
N VAL A 26 7.27 2.67 9.18
CA VAL A 26 6.32 2.27 8.14
C VAL A 26 5.78 0.86 8.35
N SER A 27 6.68 -0.08 8.60
CA SER A 27 6.30 -1.48 8.84
C SER A 27 5.35 -1.67 10.03
N LEU A 28 5.44 -0.79 11.05
CA LEU A 28 4.66 -0.85 12.28
C LEU A 28 3.28 -0.19 12.15
N TRP A 29 3.13 0.90 11.38
CA TRP A 29 1.81 1.52 11.22
C TRP A 29 0.94 0.78 10.21
N ILE A 30 1.52 0.06 9.24
CA ILE A 30 0.75 -0.79 8.30
C ILE A 30 -0.20 -1.78 9.00
N PRO A 31 0.21 -2.61 9.98
CA PRO A 31 -0.71 -3.52 10.66
C PRO A 31 -1.76 -2.76 11.49
N ALA A 32 -1.40 -1.64 12.11
CA ALA A 32 -2.37 -0.78 12.80
C ALA A 32 -3.44 -0.24 11.83
N PHE A 33 -3.01 0.17 10.62
CA PHE A 33 -3.91 0.64 9.57
C PHE A 33 -4.80 -0.49 9.03
N VAL A 34 -4.26 -1.70 8.85
CA VAL A 34 -5.06 -2.88 8.48
C VAL A 34 -6.13 -3.15 9.53
N LEU A 35 -5.79 -3.10 10.83
CA LEU A 35 -6.75 -3.28 11.91
C LEU A 35 -7.82 -2.19 11.92
N LEU A 36 -7.45 -0.94 11.61
CA LEU A 36 -8.40 0.16 11.46
C LEU A 36 -9.41 -0.11 10.35
N VAL A 37 -8.95 -0.51 9.15
CA VAL A 37 -9.83 -0.82 8.01
C VAL A 37 -10.72 -2.04 8.30
N LEU A 38 -10.18 -3.09 8.94
CA LEU A 38 -10.97 -4.25 9.36
C LEU A 38 -12.05 -3.88 10.39
N SER A 39 -11.71 -3.01 11.35
CA SER A 39 -12.67 -2.48 12.32
C SER A 39 -13.75 -1.64 11.64
N ALA A 40 -13.38 -0.83 10.65
CA ALA A 40 -14.33 -0.05 9.86
C ALA A 40 -15.28 -0.93 9.04
N LEU A 41 -14.77 -2.01 8.42
CA LEU A 41 -15.59 -3.02 7.74
C LEU A 41 -16.55 -3.71 8.71
N TYR A 42 -16.08 -4.06 9.91
CA TYR A 42 -16.94 -4.61 10.97
C TYR A 42 -18.05 -3.64 11.37
N LEU A 43 -17.72 -2.35 11.57
CA LEU A 43 -18.73 -1.33 11.90
C LEU A 43 -19.76 -1.16 10.79
N LEU A 44 -19.30 -1.11 9.54
CA LEU A 44 -20.15 -1.01 8.35
C LEU A 44 -21.17 -2.16 8.30
N TRP A 45 -20.69 -3.40 8.44
CA TRP A 45 -21.53 -4.59 8.39
C TRP A 45 -22.46 -4.71 9.61
N LYS A 46 -21.95 -4.49 10.83
CA LYS A 46 -22.70 -4.75 12.06
C LYS A 46 -23.76 -3.69 12.36
N TYR A 47 -23.50 -2.44 11.98
CA TYR A 47 -24.32 -1.29 12.35
C TYR A 47 -24.88 -0.56 11.14
N GLU A 48 -25.21 -1.31 10.08
CA GLU A 48 -25.82 -0.77 8.87
C GLU A 48 -27.06 0.09 9.18
N GLY A 49 -27.18 1.21 8.47
CA GLY A 49 -28.25 2.20 8.67
C GLY A 49 -28.13 3.04 9.95
N ARG A 50 -27.12 2.82 10.79
CA ARG A 50 -26.85 3.61 12.01
C ARG A 50 -25.63 4.51 11.83
N THR A 51 -25.48 5.51 12.71
CA THR A 51 -24.33 6.43 12.72
C THR A 51 -22.99 5.69 12.73
N ALA A 52 -22.86 4.63 13.53
CA ALA A 52 -21.64 3.82 13.57
C ALA A 52 -21.33 3.13 12.23
N GLY A 53 -22.34 2.62 11.52
CA GLY A 53 -22.19 2.06 10.18
C GLY A 53 -21.80 3.11 9.15
N ASN A 54 -22.36 4.32 9.25
CA ASN A 54 -21.97 5.46 8.39
C ASN A 54 -20.50 5.88 8.62
N ILE A 55 -20.04 5.89 9.87
CA ILE A 55 -18.62 6.12 10.19
C ILE A 55 -17.76 5.02 9.55
N GLY A 56 -18.15 3.75 9.73
CA GLY A 56 -17.48 2.61 9.08
C GLY A 56 -17.40 2.76 7.57
N ARG A 57 -18.50 3.16 6.92
CA ARG A 57 -18.58 3.39 5.47
C ARG A 57 -17.52 4.39 4.99
N TRP A 58 -17.43 5.55 5.62
CA TRP A 58 -16.45 6.58 5.24
C TRP A 58 -15.01 6.14 5.50
N LEU A 59 -14.75 5.44 6.60
CA LEU A 59 -13.43 4.91 6.90
C LEU A 59 -13.00 3.83 5.89
N VAL A 60 -13.93 2.98 5.43
CA VAL A 60 -13.67 2.00 4.36
C VAL A 60 -13.36 2.72 3.04
N LEU A 61 -14.12 3.76 2.67
CA LEU A 61 -13.85 4.52 1.46
C LEU A 61 -12.49 5.22 1.50
N PHE A 62 -12.26 6.07 2.50
CA PHE A 62 -11.05 6.87 2.56
C PHE A 62 -9.82 6.04 2.90
N GLY A 63 -9.92 5.11 3.85
CA GLY A 63 -8.80 4.28 4.26
C GLY A 63 -8.60 3.05 3.38
N GLY A 64 -9.66 2.24 3.24
CA GLY A 64 -9.61 0.97 2.53
C GLY A 64 -9.50 1.11 1.00
N VAL A 65 -10.11 2.15 0.41
CA VAL A 65 -10.09 2.36 -1.05
C VAL A 65 -9.08 3.42 -1.45
N ILE A 66 -9.32 4.69 -1.08
CA ILE A 66 -8.54 5.83 -1.59
C ILE A 66 -7.09 5.76 -1.12
N PHE A 67 -6.88 5.68 0.20
CA PHE A 67 -5.53 5.63 0.77
C PHE A 67 -4.79 4.38 0.31
N GLN A 68 -5.40 3.18 0.42
CA GLN A 68 -4.74 1.94 0.01
C GLN A 68 -4.37 1.95 -1.48
N THR A 69 -5.22 2.48 -2.36
CA THR A 69 -4.93 2.61 -3.79
C THR A 69 -3.75 3.55 -4.01
N GLY A 70 -3.76 4.74 -3.39
CA GLY A 70 -2.65 5.69 -3.47
C GLY A 70 -1.34 5.10 -2.94
N PHE A 71 -1.39 4.45 -1.77
CA PHE A 71 -0.26 3.78 -1.17
C PHE A 71 0.32 2.71 -2.09
N THR A 72 -0.51 1.87 -2.71
CA THR A 72 -0.04 0.87 -3.69
C THR A 72 0.52 1.52 -4.96
N ILE A 73 -0.05 2.61 -5.45
CA ILE A 73 0.52 3.35 -6.59
C ILE A 73 1.93 3.85 -6.26
N PHE A 74 2.11 4.51 -5.13
CA PHE A 74 3.42 5.06 -4.77
C PHE A 74 4.42 3.96 -4.39
N GLU A 75 4.10 3.15 -3.38
CA GLU A 75 5.06 2.20 -2.82
C GLU A 75 5.34 1.01 -3.75
N CYS A 76 4.42 0.64 -4.64
CA CYS A 76 4.61 -0.50 -5.53
C CYS A 76 4.83 -0.07 -6.99
N VAL A 77 3.85 0.65 -7.55
CA VAL A 77 3.87 0.95 -8.99
C VAL A 77 5.01 1.92 -9.33
N TYR A 78 5.14 3.02 -8.59
CA TYR A 78 6.20 3.99 -8.81
C TYR A 78 7.56 3.45 -8.35
N SER A 79 7.68 3.06 -7.08
CA SER A 79 8.97 2.72 -6.45
C SER A 79 9.62 1.44 -6.96
N HIS A 80 8.84 0.51 -7.53
CA HIS A 80 9.34 -0.79 -8.00
C HIS A 80 9.03 -1.06 -9.45
N LEU A 81 7.75 -1.07 -9.87
CA LEU A 81 7.43 -1.45 -11.25
C LEU A 81 7.98 -0.47 -12.29
N LEU A 82 7.63 0.81 -12.17
CA LEU A 82 8.11 1.85 -13.08
C LEU A 82 9.63 1.95 -13.04
N LYS A 83 10.20 1.96 -11.83
CA LYS A 83 11.66 1.97 -11.64
C LYS A 83 12.35 0.80 -12.36
N ASN A 84 11.87 -0.43 -12.16
CA ASN A 84 12.43 -1.62 -12.82
C ASN A 84 12.31 -1.53 -14.34
N VAL A 85 11.14 -1.13 -14.85
CA VAL A 85 10.92 -0.96 -16.29
C VAL A 85 11.89 0.08 -16.89
N LEU A 86 12.08 1.22 -16.23
CA LEU A 86 13.00 2.27 -16.70
C LEU A 86 14.47 1.83 -16.63
N PHE A 87 14.87 1.21 -15.52
CA PHE A 87 16.24 0.73 -15.32
C PHE A 87 16.61 -0.34 -16.35
N PHE A 88 15.83 -1.42 -16.45
CA PHE A 88 16.09 -2.50 -17.41
C PHE A 88 15.79 -2.12 -18.86
N GLY A 89 14.98 -1.07 -19.06
CA GLY A 89 14.74 -0.45 -20.37
C GLY A 89 15.89 0.43 -20.87
N GLY A 90 16.96 0.62 -20.09
CA GLY A 90 18.15 1.37 -20.49
C GLY A 90 18.03 2.89 -20.35
N ALA A 91 17.16 3.37 -19.46
CA ALA A 91 17.13 4.80 -19.12
C ALA A 91 18.49 5.27 -18.57
N SER A 92 18.88 6.51 -18.88
CA SER A 92 20.16 7.06 -18.40
C SER A 92 20.20 7.15 -16.88
N GLN A 93 21.38 6.95 -16.29
CA GLN A 93 21.57 7.06 -14.84
C GLN A 93 21.12 8.42 -14.28
N GLU A 94 21.43 9.53 -14.94
CA GLU A 94 21.00 10.87 -14.53
C GLU A 94 19.47 10.99 -14.41
N PHE A 95 18.73 10.51 -15.41
CA PHE A 95 17.27 10.49 -15.38
C PHE A 95 16.71 9.63 -14.24
N LEU A 96 17.31 8.46 -14.01
CA LEU A 96 16.89 7.56 -12.94
C LEU A 96 17.14 8.16 -11.56
N GLU A 97 18.26 8.85 -11.35
CA GLU A 97 18.59 9.52 -10.09
C GLU A 97 17.70 10.74 -9.82
N GLN A 98 17.20 11.41 -10.86
CA GLN A 98 16.20 12.49 -10.72
C GLN A 98 14.84 11.97 -10.24
N LEU A 99 14.37 10.84 -10.78
CA LEU A 99 13.08 10.23 -10.40
C LEU A 99 13.18 9.44 -9.07
N PHE A 100 14.29 8.76 -8.86
CA PHE A 100 14.49 7.83 -7.75
C PHE A 100 15.72 8.23 -6.91
N PRO A 101 15.68 9.41 -6.26
CA PRO A 101 16.81 9.89 -5.48
C PRO A 101 17.06 9.05 -4.22
N VAL A 102 18.32 8.81 -3.93
CA VAL A 102 18.78 8.27 -2.65
C VAL A 102 18.53 9.28 -1.51
N PRO A 103 18.34 8.83 -0.26
CA PRO A 103 18.30 7.45 0.21
C PRO A 103 16.88 6.83 0.14
N THR A 104 15.88 7.58 -0.31
CA THR A 104 14.50 7.10 -0.32
C THR A 104 14.34 5.93 -1.27
N TYR A 105 14.94 6.05 -2.46
CA TYR A 105 14.94 5.02 -3.48
C TYR A 105 16.35 4.48 -3.70
N HIS A 106 16.43 3.19 -4.00
CA HIS A 106 17.63 2.55 -4.51
C HIS A 106 17.30 2.03 -5.91
N LEU A 107 18.23 2.19 -6.85
CA LEU A 107 18.12 1.54 -8.15
C LEU A 107 18.18 0.02 -7.96
N PRO A 108 17.64 -0.77 -8.90
CA PRO A 108 17.53 -2.21 -8.75
C PRO A 108 18.90 -2.89 -8.56
N ASP A 109 19.24 -3.20 -7.31
CA ASP A 109 20.48 -3.87 -6.91
C ASP A 109 20.25 -5.15 -6.09
N ASN A 110 19.01 -5.37 -5.63
CA ASN A 110 18.61 -6.51 -4.81
C ASN A 110 17.30 -7.12 -5.30
N LEU A 111 17.37 -8.35 -5.82
CA LEU A 111 16.21 -9.04 -6.39
C LEU A 111 15.08 -9.24 -5.37
N LEU A 112 15.39 -9.59 -4.12
CA LEU A 112 14.36 -9.86 -3.10
C LEU A 112 13.61 -8.57 -2.72
N PHE A 113 14.33 -7.45 -2.61
CA PHE A 113 13.72 -6.14 -2.35
C PHE A 113 12.74 -5.77 -3.47
N GLU A 114 13.17 -5.92 -4.73
CA GLU A 114 12.33 -5.60 -5.88
C GLU A 114 11.12 -6.54 -6.00
N LEU A 115 11.31 -7.85 -5.82
CA LEU A 115 10.21 -8.82 -5.91
C LEU A 115 9.17 -8.60 -4.81
N THR A 116 9.60 -8.36 -3.57
CA THR A 116 8.66 -8.07 -2.46
C THR A 116 7.97 -6.73 -2.64
N GLY A 117 8.66 -5.74 -3.21
CA GLY A 117 8.10 -4.45 -3.58
C GLY A 117 7.00 -4.57 -4.65
N VAL A 118 7.24 -5.37 -5.70
CA VAL A 118 6.22 -5.69 -6.72
C VAL A 118 5.07 -6.51 -6.14
N ALA A 119 5.33 -7.41 -5.19
CA ALA A 119 4.28 -8.20 -4.54
C ALA A 119 3.26 -7.34 -3.76
N GLN A 120 3.60 -6.08 -3.43
CA GLN A 120 2.66 -5.11 -2.86
C GLN A 120 1.51 -4.74 -3.82
N LEU A 121 1.53 -5.18 -5.09
CA LEU A 121 0.36 -5.16 -5.99
C LEU A 121 -0.89 -5.82 -5.36
N ALA A 122 -0.70 -6.76 -4.42
CA ALA A 122 -1.78 -7.32 -3.62
C ALA A 122 -2.60 -6.24 -2.87
N GLY A 123 -2.04 -5.04 -2.66
CA GLY A 123 -2.76 -3.89 -2.11
C GLY A 123 -3.90 -3.41 -3.00
N PHE A 124 -3.80 -3.50 -4.34
CA PHE A 124 -4.93 -3.20 -5.22
C PHE A 124 -6.07 -4.20 -5.05
N TRP A 125 -5.75 -5.48 -4.85
CA TRP A 125 -6.77 -6.48 -4.53
C TRP A 125 -7.46 -6.16 -3.19
N ALA A 126 -6.70 -5.73 -2.18
CA ALA A 126 -7.28 -5.29 -0.90
C ALA A 126 -8.20 -4.06 -1.08
N ALA A 127 -7.79 -3.08 -1.88
CA ALA A 127 -8.59 -1.90 -2.19
C ALA A 127 -9.87 -2.27 -2.96
N TRP A 128 -9.77 -3.19 -3.92
CA TRP A 128 -10.92 -3.72 -4.65
C TRP A 128 -11.93 -4.41 -3.72
N CYS A 129 -11.46 -5.26 -2.80
CA CYS A 129 -12.33 -5.87 -1.80
C CYS A 129 -13.03 -4.83 -0.91
N ALA A 130 -12.31 -3.79 -0.48
CA ALA A 130 -12.89 -2.69 0.28
C ALA A 130 -13.94 -1.91 -0.53
N TRP A 131 -13.68 -1.66 -1.81
CA TRP A 131 -14.62 -1.03 -2.73
C TRP A 131 -15.90 -1.84 -2.89
N CYS A 132 -15.78 -3.15 -3.12
CA CYS A 132 -16.94 -4.04 -3.21
C CYS A 132 -17.81 -3.99 -1.94
N ALA A 133 -17.18 -4.00 -0.76
CA ALA A 133 -17.91 -3.88 0.51
C ALA A 133 -18.60 -2.51 0.65
N PHE A 134 -17.92 -1.43 0.28
CA PHE A 134 -18.50 -0.08 0.27
C PHE A 134 -19.69 0.05 -0.69
N ALA A 135 -19.56 -0.45 -1.92
CA ALA A 135 -20.57 -0.37 -2.96
C ALA A 135 -21.85 -1.12 -2.60
N GLN A 136 -21.74 -2.30 -1.97
CA GLN A 136 -22.89 -3.10 -1.53
C GLN A 136 -23.75 -2.40 -0.47
N HIS A 137 -23.14 -1.54 0.34
CA HIS A 137 -23.83 -0.83 1.43
C HIS A 137 -24.08 0.63 1.08
N SER A 138 -23.92 1.03 -0.18
CA SER A 138 -24.24 2.38 -0.63
C SER A 138 -25.73 2.45 -0.95
N PRO A 139 -26.45 3.49 -0.49
CA PRO A 139 -27.86 3.64 -0.84
C PRO A 139 -27.98 3.73 -2.37
N HIS A 140 -28.78 2.84 -2.97
CA HIS A 140 -29.19 2.99 -4.35
C HIS A 140 -30.14 4.20 -4.39
N GLU A 141 -29.66 5.31 -4.95
CA GLU A 141 -30.51 6.43 -5.35
C GLU A 141 -31.36 6.07 -6.57
#